data_AF-A0A8S9SCM3-F1
#
_entry.id   AF-A0A8S9SCM3-F1
#
_cell.length_a   1.000
_cell.length_b   1.000
_cell.length_c   1.000
_cell.angle_alpha   90.00
_cell.angle_beta   90.00
_cell.angle_gamma   90.00
#
_symmetry.space_group_name_H-M   'P 1'
#
loop_
_entity.id
_entity.type
_entity.pdbx_description
1 polymer ?
#
loop_
_entity_poly.entity_id
_entity_poly.type
_entity_poly.pdbx_seq_one_letter_code
_entity_poly.pdbx_strand_id
1 'polypeptide(L)' 'MNCLDDLLVSLPDDLLMMRQLHAVYGEWLLKGFRWDYVVDNVKGARIIFLGEGSTHAELLAMTQEDYNLDMST' A
#
# COMPACT_ATOMS: atom_id res chain seq x y z
N MET A 1 -32.20 -0.45 -10.17
CA MET A 1 -31.59 0.89 -10.30
C MET A 1 -30.49 0.91 -9.27
N ASN A 2 -29.32 0.46 -9.68
CA ASN A 2 -28.20 0.17 -8.80
C ASN A 2 -27.39 1.45 -8.70
N CYS A 3 -27.60 2.24 -7.65
CA CYS A 3 -26.88 3.50 -7.44
C CYS A 3 -25.35 3.33 -7.39
N LEU A 4 -24.85 2.10 -7.25
CA LEU A 4 -23.43 1.76 -7.31
C LEU A 4 -22.90 1.68 -8.75
N ASP A 5 -23.72 1.24 -9.71
CA ASP A 5 -23.31 1.10 -11.11
C ASP A 5 -23.23 2.48 -11.78
N ASP A 6 -24.14 3.41 -11.44
CA ASP A 6 -24.12 4.80 -11.95
C ASP A 6 -22.97 5.64 -11.35
N LEU A 7 -22.50 5.29 -10.13
CA LEU A 7 -21.34 5.93 -9.51
C LEU A 7 -20.01 5.50 -10.17
N LEU A 8 -19.96 4.26 -10.67
CA LEU A 8 -18.81 3.73 -11.42
C LEU A 8 -18.64 4.38 -12.79
N VAL A 9 -19.75 4.78 -13.44
CA VAL A 9 -19.75 5.43 -14.77
C VAL A 9 -19.22 6.87 -14.73
N SER A 10 -19.12 7.47 -13.53
CA SER A 10 -18.72 8.87 -13.34
C SER A 10 -17.37 9.05 -12.65
N LEU A 11 -16.69 7.96 -12.30
CA LEU A 11 -15.31 8.02 -11.84
C LEU A 11 -14.41 8.29 -13.06
N PRO A 12 -13.47 9.26 -12.98
CA PRO A 12 -12.42 9.42 -13.99
C PRO A 12 -11.79 8.08 -14.31
N ASP A 13 -11.46 7.79 -15.57
CA ASP A 13 -10.83 6.53 -15.99
C ASP A 13 -9.60 6.16 -15.12
N ASP A 14 -8.89 7.18 -14.61
CA ASP A 14 -7.77 7.03 -13.67
C ASP A 14 -8.14 6.34 -12.34
N LEU A 15 -9.37 6.51 -11.86
CA LEU A 15 -9.88 5.85 -10.65
C LEU A 15 -10.32 4.40 -10.91
N LEU A 16 -10.68 4.06 -12.16
CA LEU A 16 -11.04 2.69 -12.56
C LEU A 16 -9.83 1.77 -12.71
N MET A 17 -8.63 2.34 -12.93
CA MET A 17 -7.37 1.59 -13.08
C MET A 17 -6.60 1.41 -11.76
N MET A 18 -7.13 1.88 -10.63
CA MET A 18 -6.44 1.75 -9.34
C MET A 18 -6.56 0.35 -8.76
N ARG A 19 -5.41 -0.28 -8.48
CA ARG A 19 -5.31 -1.57 -7.81
C ARG A 19 -5.24 -1.38 -6.31
N GLN A 20 -6.15 -2.05 -5.60
CA GLN A 20 -6.15 -2.11 -4.14
C GLN A 20 -5.13 -3.15 -3.64
N LEU A 21 -4.22 -2.73 -2.76
CA LEU A 21 -3.24 -3.59 -2.08
C LEU A 21 -3.42 -3.50 -0.56
N HIS A 22 -3.41 -4.63 0.11
CA HIS A 22 -3.40 -4.68 1.57
C HIS A 22 -1.95 -4.72 2.04
N ALA A 23 -1.53 -3.70 2.78
CA ALA A 23 -0.22 -3.62 3.39
C ALA A 23 -0.36 -3.86 4.90
N VAL A 24 0.37 -4.85 5.40
CA VAL A 24 0.53 -5.08 6.83
C VAL A 24 1.91 -4.55 7.21
N TYR A 25 2.01 -3.87 8.35
CA TYR A 25 3.28 -3.35 8.84
C TYR A 25 3.96 -4.34 9.76
N GLY A 26 5.29 -4.29 9.78
CA GLY A 26 6.09 -5.26 10.51
C GLY A 26 7.50 -5.40 9.94
N GLU A 27 8.26 -6.28 10.54
CA GLU A 27 9.66 -6.49 10.22
C GLU A 27 9.93 -7.94 9.81
N TRP A 28 10.84 -8.11 8.87
CA TRP A 28 11.38 -9.41 8.51
C TRP A 28 12.56 -9.74 9.42
N LEU A 29 12.48 -10.88 10.13
CA LEU A 29 13.56 -11.38 10.98
C LEU A 29 14.13 -12.66 10.39
N LEU A 30 15.46 -12.72 10.24
CA LEU A 30 16.16 -13.93 9.82
C LEU A 30 16.52 -14.76 11.06
N LYS A 31 15.90 -15.93 11.23
CA LYS A 31 16.19 -16.90 12.30
C LYS A 31 16.53 -18.25 11.71
N GLY A 32 17.77 -18.72 11.92
CA GLY A 32 18.20 -20.05 11.49
C GLY A 32 17.95 -20.33 10.00
N PHE A 33 18.27 -19.35 9.13
CA PHE A 33 18.03 -19.39 7.68
C PHE A 33 16.57 -19.34 7.23
N ARG A 34 15.63 -19.05 8.14
CA ARG A 34 14.23 -18.81 7.82
C ARG A 34 13.88 -17.33 8.05
N TRP A 35 13.12 -16.76 7.13
CA TRP A 35 12.49 -15.46 7.32
C TRP A 35 11.15 -15.62 8.04
N ASP A 36 11.05 -15.01 9.21
CA ASP A 36 9.80 -14.84 9.94
C ASP A 36 9.34 -13.39 9.79
N TYR A 37 8.08 -13.19 9.42
CA TYR A 37 7.48 -11.87 9.40
C TYR A 37 6.81 -11.58 10.74
N VAL A 38 7.24 -10.54 11.42
CA VAL A 38 6.66 -10.11 12.70
C VAL A 38 5.83 -8.86 12.48
N VAL A 39 4.51 -9.00 12.63
CA VAL A 39 3.55 -7.91 12.46
C VAL A 39 3.73 -6.89 13.59
N ASP A 40 3.77 -5.61 13.22
CA ASP A 40 3.64 -4.49 14.14
C ASP A 40 2.15 -4.31 14.49
N ASN A 41 1.75 -4.86 15.64
CA ASN A 41 0.36 -4.78 16.11
C ASN A 41 -0.06 -3.39 16.57
N VAL A 42 0.88 -2.46 16.75
CA VAL A 42 0.57 -1.06 17.11
C VAL A 42 0.23 -0.27 15.86
N LYS A 43 1.03 -0.44 14.80
CA LYS A 43 0.81 0.25 13.52
C LYS A 43 -0.28 -0.41 12.67
N GLY A 44 -0.41 -1.73 12.74
CA GLY A 44 -1.51 -2.49 12.13
C GLY A 44 -1.34 -2.69 10.62
N ALA A 45 -2.37 -2.32 9.86
CA ALA A 45 -2.43 -2.50 8.42
C ALA A 45 -3.11 -1.31 7.74
N ARG A 46 -2.79 -1.06 6.48
CA ARG A 46 -3.49 -0.10 5.62
C ARG A 46 -3.84 -0.69 4.27
N ILE A 47 -4.82 -0.06 3.64
CA ILE A 47 -5.10 -0.26 2.23
C ILE A 47 -4.31 0.80 1.44
N ILE A 48 -3.59 0.38 0.41
CA ILE A 48 -2.88 1.23 -0.54
C ILE A 48 -3.61 1.13 -1.88
N PHE A 49 -3.81 2.27 -2.54
CA PHE A 49 -4.33 2.33 -3.90
C PHE A 49 -3.18 2.68 -4.84
N LEU A 50 -2.93 1.82 -5.82
CA LEU A 50 -1.86 1.98 -6.80
C LEU A 50 -2.47 2.25 -8.16
N GLY A 51 -2.03 3.32 -8.82
CA GLY A 51 -2.39 3.56 -10.22
C GLY A 51 -1.65 2.62 -11.17
N GLU A 52 -2.20 2.43 -12.36
CA GLU A 52 -1.45 1.79 -13.44
C GLU A 52 -0.23 2.66 -13.79
N GLY A 53 0.97 2.09 -13.68
CA GLY A 53 2.23 2.82 -13.89
C GLY A 53 2.87 3.39 -12.61
N SER A 54 2.35 3.09 -11.41
CA SER A 54 3.03 3.45 -10.15
C SER A 54 4.49 2.99 -10.16
N THR A 55 5.39 3.96 -9.96
CA THR A 55 6.83 3.76 -10.04
C THR A 55 7.38 3.26 -8.70
N HIS A 56 8.57 2.64 -8.76
CA HIS A 56 9.31 2.27 -7.54
C HIS A 56 9.52 3.46 -6.60
N ALA A 57 9.78 4.66 -7.14
CA ALA A 57 10.02 5.86 -6.34
C ALA A 57 8.77 6.28 -5.54
N GLU A 58 7.58 6.22 -6.14
CA GLU A 58 6.31 6.51 -5.47
C GLU A 58 5.99 5.47 -4.39
N LEU A 59 6.23 4.18 -4.68
CA LEU A 59 6.07 3.11 -3.69
C LEU A 59 7.03 3.29 -2.50
N LEU A 60 8.27 3.69 -2.77
CA LEU A 60 9.27 3.96 -1.75
C LEU A 60 8.88 5.16 -0.89
N ALA A 61 8.44 6.27 -1.50
CA ALA A 61 7.99 7.46 -0.77
C ALA A 61 6.82 7.14 0.17
N MET A 62 5.80 6.41 -0.31
CA MET A 62 4.68 5.97 0.54
C MET A 62 5.16 5.12 1.73
N THR A 63 6.12 4.22 1.50
CA THR A 63 6.66 3.37 2.56
C THR A 63 7.48 4.18 3.56
N GLN A 64 8.27 5.15 3.09
CA GLN A 64 9.07 6.02 3.95
C GLN A 64 8.19 6.89 4.84
N GLU A 65 7.16 7.52 4.26
CA GLU A 65 6.15 8.28 5.00
C GLU A 65 5.50 7.41 6.07
N ASP A 66 5.07 6.19 5.71
CA ASP A 66 4.43 5.29 6.66
C ASP A 66 5.32 4.96 7.86
N TYR A 67 6.58 4.65 7.61
CA TYR A 67 7.53 4.29 8.66
C TYR A 67 8.18 5.50 9.33
N ASN A 68 7.78 6.74 8.98
CA ASN A 68 8.42 7.98 9.43
C ASN A 68 9.95 7.90 9.29
N LEU A 69 10.42 7.28 8.21
CA LEU A 69 11.86 7.16 7.95
C LEU A 69 12.33 8.49 7.41
N ASP A 70 13.24 9.15 8.14
CA ASP A 70 13.83 10.40 7.69
C ASP A 70 14.66 10.13 6.42
N MET A 71 14.43 10.91 5.36
CA MET A 71 15.17 10.79 4.10
C MET A 71 16.56 11.47 4.19
N SER A 72 17.23 11.37 5.33
CA SER A 72 18.61 11.84 5.46
C SER A 72 19.50 10.90 4.65
N THR A 73 19.78 11.28 3.41
CA THR A 73 20.82 10.68 2.56
C THR A 73 22.06 11.55 2.60
#